data_AF-A0A7S6M0S8-F1
#
_entry.id   AF-A0A7S6M0S8-F1
#
_cell.length_a   1.000
_cell.length_b   1.000
_cell.length_c   1.000
_cell.angle_alpha   90.00
_cell.angle_beta   90.00
_cell.angle_gamma   90.00
#
_symmetry.space_group_name_H-M   'P 1'
#
loop_
_entity.id
_entity.type
_entity.pdbx_description
1 polymer ?
#
loop_
_entity_poly.entity_id
_entity_poly.type
_entity_poly.pdbx_seq_one_letter_code
_entity_poly.pdbx_strand_id
1 'polypeptide(L)' 'MPLPKRRHSHQRTALRRTHYTTELPEVTEERKVGGESFHLNHNATNDGYYKGRRLPGFRDKRPKPAAE' A
#
# COMPACT_ATOMS: atom_id res chain seq x y z
N MET A 1 -18.50 0.53 -36.47
CA MET A 1 -17.34 0.06 -35.68
C MET A 1 -16.89 -1.31 -36.18
N PRO A 2 -15.59 -1.60 -36.27
CA PRO A 2 -15.12 -2.91 -36.72
C PRO A 2 -15.37 -3.97 -35.64
N LEU A 3 -16.09 -5.04 -36.01
CA LEU A 3 -16.40 -6.16 -35.12
C LEU A 3 -15.41 -7.31 -35.34
N PRO A 4 -15.05 -8.09 -34.30
CA PRO A 4 -14.19 -9.25 -34.46
C PRO A 4 -14.82 -10.29 -35.39
N LYS A 5 -14.13 -10.65 -36.47
CA LYS A 5 -14.62 -11.68 -37.40
C LYS A 5 -14.68 -13.08 -36.77
N ARG A 6 -13.83 -13.37 -35.77
CA ARG A 6 -13.72 -14.67 -35.09
C ARG A 6 -13.45 -14.49 -33.60
N ARG A 7 -13.91 -15.45 -32.79
CA ARG A 7 -13.59 -15.54 -31.36
C ARG A 7 -12.09 -15.77 -31.15
N HIS A 8 -11.50 -15.07 -30.19
CA HIS A 8 -10.12 -15.33 -29.78
C HIS A 8 -10.03 -16.60 -28.93
N SER A 9 -9.04 -17.45 -29.20
CA SER A 9 -8.78 -18.64 -28.39
C SER A 9 -8.36 -18.25 -26.97
N HIS A 10 -8.59 -19.18 -26.03
CA HIS A 10 -8.17 -19.00 -24.64
C HIS A 10 -6.66 -18.80 -24.55
N GLN A 11 -5.88 -19.60 -25.29
CA GLN A 11 -4.42 -19.48 -25.38
C GLN A 11 -3.99 -18.08 -25.83
N ARG A 12 -4.57 -17.53 -26.90
CA ARG A 12 -4.24 -16.17 -27.38
C ARG A 12 -4.55 -15.11 -26.33
N THR A 13 -5.64 -15.29 -25.58
CA THR A 13 -6.04 -14.35 -24.54
C THR A 13 -5.13 -14.44 -23.32
N ALA A 14 -4.71 -15.63 -22.92
CA ALA A 14 -3.75 -15.86 -21.83
C ALA A 14 -2.38 -15.27 -22.19
N LEU A 15 -1.86 -15.57 -23.39
CA LEU A 15 -0.60 -15.01 -23.89
C LEU A 15 -0.63 -13.48 -24.01
N ARG A 16 -1.78 -12.88 -24.32
CA ARG A 16 -1.91 -11.41 -24.33
C ARG A 16 -1.86 -10.81 -22.91
N ARG A 17 -2.28 -11.55 -21.89
CA ARG A 17 -2.39 -11.08 -20.50
C ARG A 17 -1.16 -11.37 -19.65
N THR A 18 -0.09 -11.90 -20.23
CA THR A 18 1.17 -12.22 -19.51
C THR A 18 1.80 -10.99 -18.86
N HIS A 19 1.67 -9.82 -19.48
CA HIS A 19 2.24 -8.56 -18.97
C HIS A 19 1.22 -7.69 -18.25
N TYR A 20 -0.04 -8.14 -18.15
CA TYR A 20 -1.08 -7.44 -17.41
C TYR A 20 -1.06 -7.90 -15.94
N THR A 21 0.10 -7.74 -15.31
CA THR A 21 0.41 -8.17 -13.94
C THR A 21 0.69 -6.95 -13.08
N THR A 22 0.37 -7.05 -11.79
CA THR A 22 0.66 -6.01 -10.80
C THR A 22 2.03 -6.22 -10.17
N GLU A 23 2.79 -5.15 -9.99
CA GLU A 23 4.05 -5.17 -9.27
C GLU A 23 3.81 -4.93 -7.77
N LEU A 24 4.56 -5.65 -6.91
CA LEU A 24 4.51 -5.43 -5.47
C LEU A 24 5.40 -4.24 -5.13
N PRO A 25 4.89 -3.19 -4.45
CA PRO A 25 5.72 -2.06 -4.06
C PRO A 25 6.69 -2.45 -2.93
N GLU A 26 7.77 -1.67 -2.79
CA GLU A 26 8.71 -1.84 -1.69
C GLU A 26 8.07 -1.37 -0.37
N VAL A 27 7.96 -2.30 0.58
CA VAL A 27 7.40 -2.08 1.91
C VAL A 27 8.51 -2.22 2.94
N THR A 28 8.62 -1.25 3.84
CA THR A 28 9.63 -1.18 4.89
C THR A 28 8.99 -1.17 6.28
N GLU A 29 9.67 -1.75 7.26
CA GLU A 29 9.28 -1.73 8.67
C GLU A 29 9.61 -0.38 9.32
N GLU A 30 8.68 0.15 10.12
CA GLU A 30 8.91 1.37 10.89
C GLU A 30 9.84 1.09 12.09
N ARG A 31 11.00 1.74 12.10
CA ARG A 31 12.02 1.56 13.16
C ARG A 31 11.56 2.04 14.54
N LYS A 32 10.61 2.97 14.63
CA LYS A 32 10.25 3.63 15.90
C LYS A 32 9.20 2.90 16.73
N VAL A 33 8.27 2.20 16.08
CA VAL A 33 7.15 1.50 16.74
C VAL A 33 7.48 0.01 16.95
N GLY A 34 8.78 -0.35 16.94
CA GLY A 34 9.20 -1.73 17.16
C GLY A 34 8.84 -2.70 16.02
N GLY A 35 8.68 -2.21 14.78
CA GLY A 35 8.45 -3.06 13.61
C GLY A 35 6.99 -3.52 13.40
N GLU A 36 6.04 -3.07 14.22
CA GLU A 36 4.63 -3.49 14.09
C GLU A 36 3.90 -2.85 12.89
N SER A 37 4.41 -1.73 12.39
CA SER A 37 3.78 -0.93 11.34
C SER A 37 4.64 -0.95 10.07
N PHE A 38 4.03 -1.36 8.97
CA PHE A 38 4.64 -1.37 7.64
C PHE A 38 4.22 -0.12 6.86
N HIS A 39 5.17 0.48 6.15
CA HIS A 39 4.90 1.63 5.29
C HIS A 39 5.65 1.52 3.97
N LEU A 40 5.21 2.29 2.97
CA LEU A 40 5.93 2.39 1.71
C LEU A 40 7.25 3.12 1.93
N ASN A 41 8.32 2.64 1.26
CA ASN A 41 9.62 3.32 1.34
C ASN A 41 9.48 4.80 0.95
N HIS A 42 10.21 5.67 1.65
CA HIS A 42 10.17 7.13 1.52
C HIS A 42 8.81 7.82 1.74
N ASN A 43 7.80 7.11 2.23
CA ASN A 43 6.52 7.68 2.63
C ASN A 43 6.38 7.71 4.16
N ALA A 44 5.44 8.52 4.63
CA ALA A 44 5.09 8.56 6.04
C ALA A 44 4.23 7.35 6.42
N THR A 45 4.43 6.86 7.64
CA THR A 45 3.61 5.81 8.24
C THR A 45 2.24 6.37 8.62
N ASN A 46 1.20 5.54 8.61
CA ASN A 46 -0.15 5.92 8.99
C ASN A 46 -0.24 6.51 10.40
N ASP A 47 0.66 6.11 11.28
CA ASP A 47 0.74 6.65 12.63
C ASP A 47 1.23 8.09 12.67
N GLY A 48 1.88 8.59 11.60
CA GLY A 48 2.39 9.95 11.51
C GLY A 48 3.89 10.07 11.73
N TYR A 49 4.66 9.01 11.46
CA TYR A 49 6.11 9.01 11.57
C TYR A 49 6.77 9.05 10.19
N TYR A 50 7.87 9.80 10.08
CA TYR A 50 8.77 9.77 8.94
C TYR A 50 10.20 10.02 9.41
N LYS A 51 11.13 9.14 9.05
CA LYS A 51 12.55 9.20 9.48
C LYS A 51 12.69 9.39 11.00
N GLY A 52 11.88 8.67 11.78
CA GLY A 52 11.88 8.72 13.24
C GLY A 52 11.32 10.01 13.87
N ARG A 53 10.84 10.97 13.06
CA ARG A 53 10.24 12.22 13.55
C ARG A 53 8.73 12.17 13.42
N ARG A 54 8.04 12.77 14.39
CA ARG A 54 6.58 12.93 14.36
C ARG A 54 6.22 14.05 13.39
N LEU A 55 5.28 13.79 12.49
CA LEU A 55 4.78 14.79 11.58
C LEU A 55 3.79 15.74 12.28
N PRO A 56 3.78 17.04 11.93
CA PRO A 56 2.81 17.98 12.45
C PRO A 56 1.39 17.56 12.04
N GLY A 57 0.44 17.64 12.98
CA GLY A 57 -0.95 17.22 12.78
C GLY A 57 -1.28 15.85 13.35
N PHE A 58 -0.29 14.98 13.55
CA PHE A 58 -0.48 13.69 14.22
C PHE A 58 -0.35 13.84 15.74
N ARG A 59 -1.49 14.04 16.41
CA ARG A 59 -1.57 14.11 17.88
C ARG A 59 -1.82 12.72 18.43
N ASP A 60 -1.04 12.31 19.42
CA ASP A 60 -1.37 11.11 20.19
C ASP A 60 -2.70 11.37 20.91
N LYS A 61 -3.67 10.47 20.72
CA LYS A 61 -4.95 10.57 21.43
C LYS A 61 -4.64 10.58 22.92
N ARG A 62 -4.98 11.68 23.61
CA ARG A 62 -4.89 11.71 25.07
C ARG A 62 -5.72 10.54 25.61
N PRO A 63 -5.19 9.72 26.54
CA PRO A 63 -5.99 8.68 27.17
C PRO A 63 -7.20 9.35 27.84
N LYS A 64 -8.39 8.80 27.61
CA LYS A 64 -9.62 9.25 28.25
C LYS A 64 -9.43 9.02 29.77
N PRO A 65 -9.68 10.00 30.65
CA PRO A 65 -9.57 9.76 32.08
C PRO A 65 -10.49 8.59 32.45
N ALA A 66 -9.98 7.66 33.26
CA ALA A 66 -10.79 6.58 33.80
C ALA A 66 -11.99 7.18 34.52
N ALA A 67 -13.19 6.71 34.20
CA ALA A 67 -14.39 7.10 34.92
C ALA A 67 -14.22 6.65 36.38
N GLU A 68 -14.28 7.60 37.30
CA GLU A 68 -14.29 7.40 38.75
C GLU A 68 -15.63 6.84 39.21
#